data_AF-A0AAD8UA27-F1
#
_entry.id   AF-A0AAD8UA27-F1
#
_cell.length_a   1.000
_cell.length_b   1.000
_cell.length_c   1.000
_cell.angle_alpha   90.00
_cell.angle_beta   90.00
_cell.angle_gamma   90.00
#
_symmetry.space_group_name_H-M   'P 1'
#
loop_
_entity.id
_entity.type
_entity.pdbx_description
1 polymer ?
#
loop_
_entity_poly.entity_id
_entity_poly.type
_entity_poly.pdbx_seq_one_letter_code
_entity_poly.pdbx_strand_id
1 'polypeptide(L)'
;LEARDETACASVWMAHSTIVDDFPTEPTALATETNLDIPQITDPCVFPSITGQAGQIITSYSSALQSWQDAHITEIRDIYSACSDVPEVASALD
;
A
#
# COMPACT_ATOMS: atom_id res chain seq x y z
N LEU A 1 -10.67 8.66 -26.36
CA LEU A 1 -9.46 8.89 -25.56
C LEU A 1 -9.50 7.91 -24.40
N GLU A 2 -10.54 7.98 -23.55
CA GLU A 2 -10.87 7.02 -22.49
C GLU A 2 -10.64 5.53 -22.85
N ALA A 3 -11.32 4.97 -23.86
CA ALA A 3 -11.13 3.55 -24.24
C ALA A 3 -9.69 3.17 -24.65
N ARG A 4 -8.90 4.13 -25.16
CA ARG A 4 -7.47 3.91 -25.49
C ARG A 4 -6.62 3.92 -24.23
N ASP A 5 -6.95 4.80 -23.29
CA ASP A 5 -6.23 4.97 -22.03
C ASP A 5 -6.53 3.78 -21.10
N GLU A 6 -7.76 3.24 -21.09
CA GLU A 6 -8.13 1.96 -20.46
C GLU A 6 -7.35 0.77 -21.04
N THR A 7 -7.23 0.67 -22.37
CA THR A 7 -6.49 -0.43 -23.02
C THR A 7 -5.00 -0.38 -22.69
N ALA A 8 -4.41 0.81 -22.66
CA ALA A 8 -3.01 1.01 -22.28
C ALA A 8 -2.79 0.62 -20.81
N CYS A 9 -3.65 1.09 -19.90
CA CYS A 9 -3.64 0.72 -18.49
C CYS A 9 -3.75 -0.81 -18.30
N ALA A 10 -4.74 -1.45 -18.94
CA ALA A 10 -4.94 -2.90 -18.84
C ALA A 10 -3.73 -3.69 -19.34
N SER A 11 -3.07 -3.24 -20.41
CA SER A 11 -1.86 -3.88 -20.92
C SER A 11 -0.69 -3.79 -19.94
N VAL A 12 -0.47 -2.63 -19.32
CA VAL A 12 0.61 -2.45 -18.34
C VAL A 12 0.30 -3.21 -17.05
N TRP A 13 -0.95 -3.16 -16.57
CA TRP A 13 -1.39 -3.98 -15.44
C TRP A 13 -1.14 -5.46 -15.68
N MET A 14 -1.53 -6.00 -16.84
CA MET A 14 -1.32 -7.42 -17.15
C MET A 14 0.16 -7.80 -17.23
N ALA A 15 1.05 -6.87 -17.60
CA ALA A 15 2.49 -7.11 -17.60
C ALA A 15 3.09 -7.18 -16.19
N HIS A 16 2.44 -6.55 -15.21
CA HIS A 16 2.90 -6.43 -13.82
C HIS A 16 1.90 -7.04 -12.81
N SER A 17 0.97 -7.89 -13.25
CA SER A 17 -0.14 -8.34 -12.41
C SER A 17 0.30 -9.20 -11.22
N THR A 18 1.49 -9.77 -11.28
CA THR A 18 2.10 -10.56 -10.20
C THR A 18 2.65 -9.71 -9.05
N ILE A 19 2.60 -8.38 -9.16
CA ILE A 19 3.04 -7.44 -8.11
C ILE A 19 2.30 -7.63 -6.77
N VAL A 20 1.12 -8.25 -6.82
CA VAL A 20 0.30 -8.54 -5.63
C VAL A 20 0.57 -9.93 -5.03
N ASP A 21 1.34 -10.78 -5.69
CA ASP A 21 1.52 -12.18 -5.29
C ASP A 21 2.26 -12.33 -3.95
N ASP A 22 3.18 -11.40 -3.66
CA ASP A 22 3.96 -11.32 -2.43
C ASP A 22 3.60 -10.11 -1.58
N PHE A 23 2.43 -9.49 -1.83
CA PHE A 23 1.94 -8.38 -1.03
C PHE A 23 1.84 -8.81 0.45
N PRO A 24 2.37 -8.02 1.39
CA PRO A 24 2.35 -8.37 2.80
C PRO A 24 0.93 -8.59 3.31
N THR A 25 0.72 -9.72 3.98
CA THR A 25 -0.59 -10.04 4.56
C THR A 25 -0.90 -9.13 5.74
N GLU A 26 -2.11 -8.57 5.77
CA GLU A 26 -2.57 -7.74 6.88
C GLU A 26 -2.55 -8.52 8.21
N PRO A 27 -2.00 -7.93 9.29
CA PRO A 27 -1.91 -8.61 10.57
C PRO A 27 -3.29 -8.68 11.26
N THR A 28 -3.90 -9.85 11.28
CA THR A 28 -5.19 -10.09 11.96
C THR A 28 -5.10 -10.10 13.49
N ALA A 29 -3.89 -10.29 14.03
CA ALA A 29 -3.65 -10.35 15.48
C ALA A 29 -4.03 -9.03 16.21
N LEU A 30 -4.02 -7.90 15.52
CA LEU A 30 -4.43 -6.61 16.08
C LEU A 30 -5.95 -6.47 16.24
N ALA A 31 -6.75 -7.26 15.52
CA ALA A 31 -8.21 -7.13 15.51
C ALA A 31 -8.85 -7.47 16.87
N THR A 32 -8.15 -8.21 17.71
CA THR A 32 -8.62 -8.62 19.05
C THR A 32 -7.93 -7.87 20.19
N GLU A 33 -7.01 -6.95 19.89
CA GLU A 33 -6.28 -6.20 20.90
C GLU A 33 -7.13 -5.06 21.47
N THR A 34 -7.40 -5.12 22.77
CA THR A 34 -8.24 -4.13 23.49
C THR A 34 -7.43 -3.17 24.36
N ASN A 35 -6.15 -3.44 24.58
CA ASN A 35 -5.25 -2.67 25.44
C ASN A 35 -4.14 -1.96 24.64
N LEU A 36 -4.50 -1.34 23.52
CA LEU A 36 -3.57 -0.54 22.73
C LEU A 36 -3.46 0.87 23.30
N ASP A 37 -2.29 1.21 23.83
CA ASP A 37 -1.94 2.59 24.13
C ASP A 37 -1.41 3.24 22.84
N ILE A 38 -2.31 3.77 22.03
CA ILE A 38 -1.96 4.50 20.81
C ILE A 38 -1.65 5.95 21.21
N PRO A 39 -0.39 6.40 21.09
CA PRO A 39 -0.05 7.79 21.42
C PRO A 39 -0.86 8.74 20.53
N GLN A 40 -1.29 9.86 21.09
CA GLN A 40 -1.81 10.95 20.27
C GLN A 40 -0.71 11.44 19.32
N ILE A 41 -0.97 11.37 18.01
CA ILE A 41 -0.06 11.87 16.99
C ILE A 41 -0.19 13.39 16.96
N THR A 42 0.81 14.07 17.52
CA THR A 42 0.90 15.54 17.52
C THR A 42 1.74 16.07 16.36
N ASP A 43 2.56 15.23 15.74
CA ASP A 43 3.35 15.52 14.54
C ASP A 43 3.15 14.40 13.51
N PRO A 44 2.50 14.68 12.35
CA PRO A 44 2.25 13.68 11.32
C PRO A 44 3.52 13.19 10.61
N CYS A 45 4.65 13.88 10.75
CA CYS A 45 5.94 13.47 10.19
C CYS A 45 6.72 12.54 11.12
N VAL A 46 6.28 12.36 12.37
CA VAL A 46 6.95 11.53 13.36
C VAL A 46 6.06 10.32 13.67
N PHE A 47 6.54 9.13 13.32
CA PHE A 47 5.85 7.91 13.71
C PHE A 47 5.85 7.77 15.23
N PRO A 48 4.67 7.68 15.88
CA PRO A 48 4.62 7.44 17.31
C PRO A 48 5.21 6.06 17.62
N SER A 49 6.03 5.96 18.67
CA SER A 49 6.55 4.68 19.13
C SER A 49 5.45 3.89 19.83
N ILE A 50 4.76 3.01 19.09
CA ILE A 50 3.84 2.04 19.69
C ILE A 50 4.70 0.96 20.37
N THR A 51 4.53 0.78 21.67
CA THR A 51 5.27 -0.23 22.45
C THR A 51 4.43 -1.48 22.69
N GLY A 52 5.06 -2.59 23.12
CA GLY A 52 4.38 -3.87 23.34
C GLY A 52 4.20 -4.72 22.08
N GLN A 53 3.42 -5.80 22.20
CA GLN A 53 3.23 -6.79 21.12
C GLN A 53 2.61 -6.19 19.87
N ALA A 54 1.65 -5.27 20.04
CA ALA A 54 1.03 -4.57 18.93
C ALA A 54 2.01 -3.66 18.18
N GLY A 55 2.88 -2.97 18.90
CA GLY A 55 3.96 -2.19 18.31
C GLY A 55 4.87 -3.06 17.44
N GLN A 56 5.27 -4.23 17.92
CA GLN A 56 6.08 -5.17 17.15
C GLN A 56 5.36 -5.67 15.89
N ILE A 57 4.07 -5.98 15.99
CA ILE A 57 3.26 -6.42 14.84
C ILE A 57 3.18 -5.32 13.78
N ILE A 58 2.87 -4.08 14.20
CA ILE A 58 2.79 -2.93 13.30
C ILE A 58 4.15 -2.66 12.67
N THR A 59 5.23 -2.59 13.45
CA THR A 59 6.58 -2.37 12.92
C THR A 59 6.99 -3.46 11.93
N SER A 60 6.71 -4.73 12.24
CA SER A 60 7.01 -5.84 11.34
C SER A 60 6.23 -5.74 10.03
N TYR A 61 4.94 -5.44 10.09
CA TYR A 61 4.09 -5.27 8.90
C TYR A 61 4.53 -4.07 8.06
N SER A 62 4.76 -2.91 8.68
CA SER A 62 5.27 -1.71 8.00
C SER A 62 6.62 -1.96 7.33
N SER A 63 7.52 -2.71 7.98
CA SER A 63 8.81 -3.08 7.39
C SER A 63 8.66 -4.00 6.19
N ALA A 64 7.73 -4.96 6.25
CA ALA A 64 7.41 -5.83 5.12
C ALA A 64 6.79 -5.04 3.96
N LEU A 65 5.86 -4.12 4.25
CA LEU A 65 5.24 -3.25 3.25
C LEU A 65 6.24 -2.33 2.58
N GLN A 66 7.15 -1.74 3.34
CA GLN A 66 8.23 -0.91 2.78
C GLN A 66 9.16 -1.75 1.91
N SER A 67 9.54 -2.96 2.34
CA SER A 67 10.39 -3.85 1.54
C SER A 67 9.72 -4.27 0.23
N TRP A 68 8.42 -4.60 0.28
CA TRP A 68 7.62 -4.89 -0.92
C TRP A 68 7.56 -3.67 -1.84
N GLN A 69 7.26 -2.49 -1.30
CA GLN A 69 7.22 -1.26 -2.09
C GLN A 69 8.57 -1.00 -2.76
N ASP A 70 9.69 -1.11 -2.04
CA ASP A 70 11.03 -0.88 -2.58
C ASP A 70 11.37 -1.87 -3.70
N ALA A 71 10.96 -3.13 -3.56
CA ALA A 71 11.15 -4.15 -4.59
C ALA A 71 10.32 -3.88 -5.86
N HIS A 72 9.12 -3.35 -5.71
CA HIS A 72 8.13 -3.21 -6.78
C HIS A 72 7.93 -1.77 -7.27
N ILE A 73 8.68 -0.79 -6.74
CA ILE A 73 8.41 0.65 -6.97
C ILE A 73 8.44 1.05 -8.45
N THR A 74 9.26 0.41 -9.27
CA THR A 74 9.31 0.68 -10.72
C THR A 74 8.01 0.27 -11.39
N GLU A 75 7.52 -0.92 -11.08
CA GLU A 75 6.28 -1.48 -11.64
C GLU A 75 5.05 -0.68 -11.17
N ILE A 76 5.04 -0.28 -9.89
CA ILE A 76 4.02 0.62 -9.33
C ILE A 76 3.98 1.93 -10.11
N ARG A 77 5.13 2.53 -10.40
CA ARG A 77 5.21 3.80 -11.16
C ARG A 77 4.75 3.63 -12.60
N ASP A 78 5.10 2.52 -13.24
CA ASP A 78 4.68 2.24 -14.61
C ASP A 78 3.17 2.05 -14.70
N ILE A 79 2.57 1.29 -13.77
CA ILE A 79 1.12 1.15 -13.65
C ILE A 79 0.48 2.52 -13.38
N TYR A 80 0.98 3.28 -12.42
CA TYR A 80 0.43 4.60 -12.09
C TYR A 80 0.46 5.53 -13.30
N SER A 81 1.59 5.63 -14.00
CA SER A 81 1.73 6.46 -15.19
C SER A 81 0.80 6.05 -16.34
N ALA A 82 0.42 4.77 -16.43
CA ALA A 82 -0.47 4.28 -17.48
C ALA A 82 -1.95 4.38 -17.09
N CYS A 83 -2.26 4.38 -15.80
CA CYS A 83 -3.62 4.21 -15.28
C CYS A 83 -4.18 5.43 -14.55
N SER A 84 -3.37 6.40 -14.10
CA SER A 84 -3.83 7.53 -13.28
C SER A 84 -4.89 8.40 -13.96
N ASP A 85 -4.91 8.42 -15.29
CA ASP A 85 -5.85 9.20 -16.09
C ASP A 85 -7.13 8.42 -16.46
N VAL A 86 -7.21 7.12 -16.09
CA VAL A 86 -8.43 6.31 -16.28
C VAL A 86 -9.46 6.73 -15.23
N PRO A 87 -10.70 7.13 -15.62
CA PRO A 87 -11.67 7.72 -14.70
C PRO A 87 -11.95 6.89 -13.44
N GLU A 88 -12.06 5.58 -13.57
CA GLU A 88 -12.29 4.65 -12.46
C GLU A 88 -11.12 4.64 -11.46
N VAL A 89 -9.89 4.68 -11.97
CA VAL A 89 -8.67 4.68 -11.16
C VAL A 89 -8.47 6.04 -10.51
N ALA A 90 -8.65 7.13 -11.27
CA ALA A 90 -8.56 8.50 -10.76
C ALA A 90 -9.49 8.73 -9.57
N SER A 91 -10.73 8.22 -9.64
CA SER A 91 -11.70 8.35 -8.54
C SER A 91 -11.31 7.65 -7.24
N ALA A 92 -10.40 6.67 -7.31
CA ALA A 92 -9.87 5.94 -6.17
C ALA A 92 -8.57 6.55 -5.60
N LEU A 93 -7.96 7.49 -6.32
CA LEU A 93 -6.73 8.18 -5.93
C LEU A 93 -7.00 9.56 -5.28
N ASP A 94 -8.19 10.12 -5.47
CA ASP A 94 -8.71 11.35 -4.84
C ASP A 94 -9.19 11.11 -3.39
#